data_AF-A0AAW5LKN4-F1
#
_entry.id   AF-A0AAW5LKN4-F1
#
_cell.length_a   1.000
_cell.length_b   1.000
_cell.length_c   1.000
_cell.angle_alpha   90.00
_cell.angle_beta   90.00
_cell.angle_gamma   90.00
#
_symmetry.space_group_name_H-M   'P 1'
#
loop_
_entity.id
_entity.type
_entity.pdbx_description
1 polymer ?
#
loop_
_entity_poly.entity_id
_entity_poly.type
_entity_poly.pdbx_seq_one_letter_code
_entity_poly.pdbx_strand_id
1 'polypeptide(L)'
;MTQNHSMCITNDGFQLPNTVIESKNEDPQGVIIYFHGGGLIFGQRDDLPQAYIEILTESYHLVLVSYRLAPESPIDTIISDALAQYDEISALYEALPIYTFGRSAGGFLSLMVARYREVAGILDFYGYSRVHVPAFLRPNAQYQALSTQITPALLNQLIQPNPLTFGSLQTRYPIYLYVRGQAKWLSYLGIQSSTASAYNISPKELKQFPPTFIVHCKGDPDVPYSESENIYRQIEHSQLETLDLEQHDFDRDVTPTSISLYKQAVQFLKQSSNLVQGG
;
A
#
# COMPACT_ATOMS: atom_id res chain seq x y z
N MET A 1 5.63 -23.57 5.25
CA MET A 1 5.70 -22.15 5.67
C MET A 1 4.92 -22.04 6.96
N THR A 2 5.57 -21.56 8.02
CA THR A 2 4.92 -21.29 9.31
C THR A 2 4.20 -19.95 9.18
N GLN A 3 2.88 -19.94 9.45
CA GLN A 3 2.10 -18.70 9.53
C GLN A 3 1.68 -18.49 10.98
N ASN A 4 2.08 -17.36 11.55
CA ASN A 4 1.74 -16.97 12.90
C ASN A 4 0.80 -15.76 12.84
N HIS A 5 -0.33 -15.84 13.54
CA HIS A 5 -1.23 -14.70 13.69
C HIS A 5 -0.87 -13.94 14.95
N SER A 6 -0.64 -12.64 14.82
CA SER A 6 -0.41 -11.73 15.94
C SER A 6 -1.35 -10.52 15.86
N MET A 7 -1.31 -9.69 16.89
CA MET A 7 -2.17 -8.54 17.07
C MET A 7 -1.33 -7.35 17.52
N CYS A 8 -1.39 -6.26 16.76
CA CYS A 8 -0.85 -4.99 17.20
C CYS A 8 -1.91 -4.19 17.96
N ILE A 9 -1.54 -3.59 19.09
CA ILE A 9 -2.43 -2.74 19.90
C ILE A 9 -2.05 -1.28 19.67
N THR A 10 -2.98 -0.51 19.11
CA THR A 10 -2.78 0.92 18.87
C THR A 10 -2.86 1.73 20.16
N ASN A 11 -2.41 2.99 20.11
CA ASN A 11 -2.47 3.91 21.25
C ASN A 11 -3.90 4.15 21.79
N ASP A 12 -4.92 4.04 20.93
CA ASP A 12 -6.33 4.14 21.31
C ASP A 12 -6.95 2.78 21.71
N GLY A 13 -6.12 1.74 21.86
CA GLY A 13 -6.53 0.40 22.29
C GLY A 13 -7.21 -0.44 21.22
N PHE A 14 -7.20 0.00 19.96
CA PHE A 14 -7.71 -0.78 18.84
C PHE A 14 -6.75 -1.93 18.52
N GLN A 15 -7.31 -3.07 18.16
CA GLN A 15 -6.56 -4.28 17.87
C GLN A 15 -6.44 -4.47 16.35
N LEU A 16 -5.21 -4.49 15.84
CA LEU A 16 -4.88 -4.64 14.43
C LEU A 16 -4.27 -6.03 14.17
N PRO A 17 -5.02 -6.98 13.60
CA PRO A 17 -4.48 -8.27 13.21
C PRO A 17 -3.32 -8.15 12.21
N ASN A 18 -2.31 -9.00 12.36
CA ASN A 18 -1.30 -9.22 11.34
C ASN A 18 -1.00 -10.73 11.20
N THR A 19 -0.43 -11.13 10.07
CA THR A 19 0.10 -12.48 9.86
C THR A 19 1.56 -12.38 9.52
N VAL A 20 2.39 -13.05 10.33
CA VAL A 20 3.81 -13.25 10.07
C VAL A 20 3.99 -14.57 9.33
N ILE A 21 4.68 -14.52 8.20
CA ILE A 21 5.09 -15.68 7.42
C ILE A 21 6.62 -15.70 7.44
N GLU A 22 7.17 -16.71 8.12
CA GLU A 22 8.61 -16.83 8.28
C GLU A 22 9.31 -17.14 6.95
N SER A 23 10.58 -16.74 6.86
CA SER A 23 11.38 -17.02 5.68
C SER A 23 11.64 -18.52 5.61
N LYS A 24 11.74 -19.05 4.40
CA LYS A 24 12.18 -20.44 4.18
C LYS A 24 13.67 -20.61 4.43
N ASN A 25 14.45 -19.53 4.39
CA ASN A 25 15.88 -19.54 4.69
C ASN A 25 16.10 -19.35 6.22
N GLU A 26 17.11 -20.03 6.76
CA GLU A 26 17.53 -19.91 8.17
C GLU A 26 18.16 -18.54 8.47
N ASP A 27 18.72 -17.89 7.44
CA ASP A 27 19.30 -16.53 7.53
C ASP A 27 18.49 -15.53 6.68
N PRO A 28 17.37 -15.00 7.21
CA PRO A 28 16.51 -14.08 6.50
C PRO A 28 17.24 -12.75 6.22
N GLN A 29 17.05 -12.23 5.02
CA GLN A 29 17.66 -10.98 4.55
C GLN A 29 16.93 -9.72 5.08
N GLY A 30 15.83 -9.89 5.80
CA GLY A 30 15.02 -8.79 6.33
C GLY A 30 13.55 -9.16 6.53
N VAL A 31 12.76 -8.15 6.86
CA VAL A 31 11.31 -8.26 7.04
C VAL A 31 10.59 -7.33 6.07
N ILE A 32 9.66 -7.87 5.29
CA ILE A 32 8.79 -7.09 4.41
C ILE A 32 7.45 -6.90 5.11
N ILE A 33 7.09 -5.66 5.42
CA ILE A 33 5.77 -5.28 5.92
C ILE A 33 4.90 -4.94 4.72
N TYR A 34 3.84 -5.73 4.51
CA TYR A 34 2.94 -5.61 3.38
C TYR A 34 1.64 -4.89 3.75
N PHE A 35 1.35 -3.81 3.00
CA PHE A 35 0.10 -3.06 3.06
C PHE A 35 -0.76 -3.33 1.83
N HIS A 36 -1.97 -3.86 2.06
CA HIS A 36 -2.91 -4.15 0.97
C HIS A 36 -3.47 -2.89 0.29
N GLY A 37 -4.03 -3.06 -0.90
CA GLY A 37 -4.68 -1.99 -1.67
C GLY A 37 -6.14 -1.77 -1.30
N GLY A 38 -6.92 -1.16 -2.20
CA GLY A 38 -8.36 -0.95 -2.01
C GLY A 38 -8.76 0.47 -1.63
N GLY A 39 -7.97 1.47 -2.05
CA GLY A 39 -8.31 2.88 -1.92
C GLY A 39 -8.48 3.36 -0.47
N LEU A 40 -7.96 2.62 0.50
CA LEU A 40 -8.18 2.79 1.95
C LEU A 40 -9.64 2.62 2.40
N ILE A 41 -10.53 2.13 1.51
CA ILE A 41 -11.99 1.99 1.73
C ILE A 41 -12.40 0.52 1.86
N PHE A 42 -11.73 -0.36 1.12
CA PHE A 42 -11.99 -1.80 1.07
C PHE A 42 -10.67 -2.57 1.01
N GLY A 43 -10.75 -3.90 0.96
CA GLY A 43 -9.60 -4.78 0.87
C GLY A 43 -9.35 -5.56 2.16
N GLN A 44 -8.30 -6.37 2.12
CA GLN A 44 -7.90 -7.22 3.23
C GLN A 44 -6.40 -7.51 3.16
N ARG A 45 -5.78 -7.73 4.31
CA ARG A 45 -4.32 -7.97 4.43
C ARG A 45 -3.83 -9.24 3.73
N ASP A 46 -4.68 -10.25 3.58
CA ASP A 46 -4.41 -11.57 2.99
C ASP A 46 -4.83 -11.66 1.51
N ASP A 47 -4.75 -10.54 0.78
CA ASP A 47 -5.09 -10.44 -0.63
C ASP A 47 -3.93 -10.77 -1.61
N LEU A 48 -2.74 -11.10 -1.10
CA LEU A 48 -1.60 -11.54 -1.91
C LEU A 48 -1.77 -12.99 -2.37
N PRO A 49 -1.71 -13.28 -3.68
CA PRO A 49 -1.64 -14.65 -4.18
C PRO A 49 -0.48 -15.45 -3.59
N GLN A 50 -0.75 -16.73 -3.32
CA GLN A 50 0.20 -17.68 -2.72
C GLN A 50 1.55 -17.76 -3.47
N ALA A 51 1.52 -17.66 -4.80
CA ALA A 51 2.74 -17.70 -5.62
C ALA A 51 3.67 -16.51 -5.36
N TYR A 52 3.14 -15.34 -5.00
CA TYR A 52 3.95 -14.16 -4.67
C TYR A 52 4.49 -14.24 -3.25
N ILE A 53 3.67 -14.74 -2.31
CA ILE A 53 4.12 -15.05 -0.95
C ILE A 53 5.31 -15.99 -1.00
N GLU A 54 5.26 -17.04 -1.83
CA GLU A 54 6.36 -18.00 -1.99
C GLU A 54 7.66 -17.38 -2.51
N ILE A 55 7.58 -16.39 -3.40
CA ILE A 55 8.75 -15.68 -3.93
C ILE A 55 9.35 -14.77 -2.86
N LEU A 56 8.53 -13.99 -2.16
CA LEU A 56 8.98 -13.04 -1.14
C LEU A 56 9.59 -13.78 0.06
N THR A 57 8.92 -14.84 0.52
CA THR A 57 9.32 -15.61 1.70
C THR A 57 10.52 -16.53 1.47
N GLU A 58 11.04 -16.63 0.24
CA GLU A 58 12.27 -17.36 -0.03
C GLU A 58 13.48 -16.78 0.71
N SER A 59 13.49 -15.47 0.97
CA SER A 59 14.61 -14.82 1.66
C SER A 59 14.20 -13.76 2.68
N TYR A 60 12.92 -13.44 2.81
CA TYR A 60 12.43 -12.44 3.77
C TYR A 60 11.36 -13.02 4.67
N HIS A 61 11.26 -12.52 5.91
CA HIS A 61 9.99 -12.62 6.63
C HIS A 61 8.97 -11.72 5.95
N LEU A 62 7.73 -12.18 5.81
CA LEU A 62 6.64 -11.39 5.23
C LEU A 62 5.56 -11.18 6.29
N VAL A 63 5.26 -9.92 6.60
CA VAL A 63 4.22 -9.56 7.56
C VAL A 63 3.08 -8.88 6.82
N LEU A 64 1.94 -9.58 6.73
CA LEU A 64 0.70 -9.06 6.16
C LEU A 64 -0.04 -8.28 7.25
N VAL A 65 -0.03 -6.95 7.19
CA VAL A 65 -0.59 -6.10 8.25
C VAL A 65 -1.96 -5.55 7.88
N SER A 66 -2.80 -5.34 8.89
CA SER A 66 -4.06 -4.64 8.73
C SER A 66 -4.00 -3.23 9.28
N TYR A 67 -4.89 -2.39 8.77
CA TYR A 67 -5.11 -1.01 9.17
C TYR A 67 -6.62 -0.72 9.10
N ARG A 68 -7.12 0.25 9.89
CA ARG A 68 -8.54 0.61 9.82
C ARG A 68 -8.89 1.24 8.48
N LEU A 69 -10.13 1.02 8.01
CA LEU A 69 -10.61 1.50 6.72
C LEU A 69 -11.53 2.73 6.86
N ALA A 70 -11.53 3.55 5.82
CA ALA A 70 -12.45 4.66 5.66
C ALA A 70 -13.83 4.19 5.12
N PRO A 71 -14.90 4.97 5.33
CA PRO A 71 -14.95 6.25 6.06
C PRO A 71 -15.07 6.14 7.58
N GLU A 72 -15.11 4.93 8.17
CA GLU A 72 -15.22 4.74 9.62
C GLU A 72 -13.98 5.23 10.37
N SER A 73 -12.83 5.25 9.71
CA SER A 73 -11.60 5.83 10.24
C SER A 73 -11.01 6.84 9.26
N PRO A 74 -10.67 8.06 9.70
CA PRO A 74 -10.05 9.07 8.85
C PRO A 74 -8.60 8.68 8.53
N ILE A 75 -8.05 9.23 7.45
CA ILE A 75 -6.71 8.88 6.95
C ILE A 75 -5.60 9.05 7.99
N ASP A 76 -5.71 10.01 8.92
CA ASP A 76 -4.76 10.18 10.02
C ASP A 76 -4.68 8.92 10.90
N THR A 77 -5.84 8.33 11.20
CA THR A 77 -5.93 7.05 11.93
C THR A 77 -5.33 5.91 11.11
N ILE A 78 -5.61 5.86 9.81
CA ILE A 78 -5.07 4.83 8.90
C ILE A 78 -3.55 4.89 8.85
N ILE A 79 -2.97 6.09 8.73
CA ILE A 79 -1.51 6.29 8.73
C ILE A 79 -0.94 5.93 10.12
N SER A 80 -1.61 6.32 11.20
CA SER A 80 -1.18 5.96 12.56
C SER A 80 -1.18 4.45 12.78
N ASP A 81 -2.14 3.72 12.23
CA ASP A 81 -2.20 2.25 12.31
C ASP A 81 -1.03 1.62 11.55
N ALA A 82 -0.70 2.13 10.36
CA ALA A 82 0.44 1.67 9.58
C ALA A 82 1.78 1.89 10.31
N LEU A 83 1.93 3.05 10.98
CA LEU A 83 3.10 3.35 11.81
C LEU A 83 3.18 2.45 13.05
N ALA A 84 2.05 2.17 13.71
CA ALA A 84 2.01 1.28 14.87
C ALA A 84 2.42 -0.16 14.49
N GLN A 85 1.93 -0.67 13.35
CA GLN A 85 2.35 -1.98 12.83
C GLN A 85 3.85 -2.00 12.52
N TYR A 86 4.39 -0.93 11.91
CA TYR A 86 5.83 -0.83 11.69
C TYR A 86 6.59 -0.88 13.01
N ASP A 87 6.20 -0.09 14.01
CA ASP A 87 6.93 0.04 15.28
C ASP A 87 6.97 -1.29 16.03
N GLU A 88 5.86 -2.02 16.08
CA GLU A 88 5.79 -3.35 16.69
C GLU A 88 6.67 -4.38 15.97
N ILE A 89 6.59 -4.43 14.63
CA ILE A 89 7.35 -5.40 13.84
C ILE A 89 8.84 -5.08 13.85
N SER A 90 9.22 -3.79 13.81
CA SER A 90 10.61 -3.37 13.93
C SER A 90 11.20 -3.74 15.29
N ALA A 91 10.42 -3.65 16.37
CA ALA A 91 10.86 -4.08 17.70
C ALA A 91 10.99 -5.61 17.81
N LEU A 92 10.11 -6.36 17.14
CA LEU A 92 10.18 -7.83 17.11
C LEU A 92 11.40 -8.36 16.32
N TYR A 93 11.86 -7.61 15.32
CA TYR A 93 12.95 -7.99 14.43
C TYR A 93 14.10 -6.97 14.43
N GLU A 94 14.52 -6.53 15.61
CA GLU A 94 15.51 -5.45 15.80
C GLU A 94 16.85 -5.64 15.05
N ALA A 95 17.23 -6.90 14.79
CA ALA A 95 18.48 -7.25 14.11
C ALA A 95 18.37 -7.32 12.58
N LEU A 96 17.17 -7.13 12.02
CA LEU A 96 16.90 -7.29 10.60
C LEU A 96 16.44 -5.97 9.96
N PRO A 97 16.87 -5.67 8.72
CA PRO A 97 16.36 -4.52 8.00
C PRO A 97 14.86 -4.68 7.70
N ILE A 98 14.12 -3.59 7.87
CA ILE A 98 12.69 -3.53 7.57
C ILE A 98 12.47 -2.90 6.19
N TYR A 99 11.63 -3.55 5.38
CA TYR A 99 11.17 -3.09 4.08
C TYR A 99 9.66 -2.90 4.12
N THR A 100 9.17 -1.96 3.32
CA THR A 100 7.71 -1.79 3.14
C THR A 100 7.32 -2.14 1.72
N PHE A 101 6.24 -2.90 1.57
CA PHE A 101 5.67 -3.26 0.30
C PHE A 101 4.20 -2.88 0.30
N GLY A 102 3.73 -2.19 -0.73
CA GLY A 102 2.32 -1.92 -0.88
C GLY A 102 1.82 -1.96 -2.31
N ARG A 103 0.54 -2.29 -2.45
CA ARG A 103 -0.19 -2.27 -3.72
C ARG A 103 -1.23 -1.15 -3.71
N SER A 104 -1.29 -0.34 -4.76
CA SER A 104 -2.24 0.78 -4.88
C SER A 104 -2.15 1.72 -3.66
N ALA A 105 -3.24 1.93 -2.94
CA ALA A 105 -3.27 2.71 -1.70
C ALA A 105 -2.33 2.17 -0.59
N GLY A 106 -1.99 0.88 -0.61
CA GLY A 106 -0.95 0.32 0.25
C GLY A 106 0.44 0.85 -0.10
N GLY A 107 0.72 1.16 -1.38
CA GLY A 107 1.97 1.80 -1.80
C GLY A 107 2.10 3.21 -1.20
N PHE A 108 1.00 3.95 -1.14
CA PHE A 108 0.93 5.21 -0.40
C PHE A 108 1.25 5.01 1.09
N LEU A 109 0.68 4.00 1.76
CA LEU A 109 0.99 3.71 3.16
C LEU A 109 2.47 3.33 3.37
N SER A 110 3.05 2.52 2.48
CA SER A 110 4.48 2.19 2.51
C SER A 110 5.36 3.44 2.47
N LEU A 111 5.06 4.37 1.55
CA LEU A 111 5.77 5.65 1.44
C LEU A 111 5.54 6.55 2.66
N MET A 112 4.34 6.54 3.23
CA MET A 112 4.03 7.28 4.45
C MET A 112 4.79 6.73 5.66
N VAL A 113 4.93 5.42 5.79
CA VAL A 113 5.78 4.81 6.83
C VAL A 113 7.23 5.25 6.63
N ALA A 114 7.75 5.15 5.41
CA ALA A 114 9.12 5.56 5.09
C ALA A 114 9.40 7.06 5.30
N ARG A 115 8.37 7.90 5.27
CA ARG A 115 8.50 9.32 5.62
C ARG A 115 8.83 9.54 7.09
N TYR A 116 8.34 8.67 7.97
CA TYR A 116 8.43 8.85 9.43
C TYR A 116 9.33 7.83 10.14
N ARG A 117 9.79 6.80 9.42
CA ARG A 117 10.55 5.66 9.95
C ARG A 117 11.64 5.25 8.98
N GLU A 118 12.70 4.67 9.52
CA GLU A 118 13.80 4.15 8.71
C GLU A 118 13.43 2.80 8.10
N VAL A 119 13.44 2.72 6.78
CA VAL A 119 13.22 1.48 6.04
C VAL A 119 14.38 1.28 5.07
N ALA A 120 14.81 0.04 4.90
CA ALA A 120 15.92 -0.32 4.02
C ALA A 120 15.55 -0.28 2.53
N GLY A 121 14.25 -0.31 2.21
CA GLY A 121 13.76 -0.19 0.85
C GLY A 121 12.24 -0.30 0.74
N ILE A 122 11.72 0.10 -0.41
CA ILE A 122 10.29 0.17 -0.68
C ILE A 122 9.95 -0.60 -1.96
N LEU A 123 8.91 -1.41 -1.91
CA LEU A 123 8.23 -1.95 -3.09
C LEU A 123 6.91 -1.17 -3.27
N ASP A 124 6.82 -0.35 -4.31
CA ASP A 124 5.64 0.44 -4.65
C ASP A 124 4.98 -0.09 -5.93
N PHE A 125 3.92 -0.88 -5.77
CA PHE A 125 3.16 -1.40 -6.91
C PHE A 125 1.96 -0.49 -7.14
N TYR A 126 2.02 0.28 -8.24
CA TYR A 126 0.97 1.18 -8.73
C TYR A 126 0.37 2.12 -7.66
N GLY A 127 1.20 2.58 -6.73
CA GLY A 127 0.83 3.53 -5.69
C GLY A 127 1.06 5.00 -6.08
N TYR A 128 1.08 5.85 -5.07
CA TYR A 128 1.19 7.31 -5.20
C TYR A 128 1.77 7.92 -3.91
N SER A 129 2.47 9.04 -4.03
CA SER A 129 3.13 9.73 -2.90
C SER A 129 2.34 10.94 -2.36
N ARG A 130 1.17 11.21 -2.95
CA ARG A 130 0.38 12.41 -2.68
C ARG A 130 -1.09 12.25 -3.06
N VAL A 131 -1.96 12.98 -2.38
CA VAL A 131 -3.41 13.00 -2.64
C VAL A 131 -3.87 14.21 -3.45
N HIS A 132 -3.06 15.28 -3.53
CA HIS A 132 -3.32 16.46 -4.35
C HIS A 132 -3.00 16.20 -5.82
N VAL A 133 -3.78 15.32 -6.46
CA VAL A 133 -3.60 14.92 -7.85
C VAL A 133 -4.90 15.22 -8.62
N PRO A 134 -4.87 15.89 -9.78
CA PRO A 134 -6.09 16.24 -10.52
C PRO A 134 -7.05 15.06 -10.75
N ALA A 135 -6.54 13.85 -10.96
CA ALA A 135 -7.33 12.63 -11.14
C ALA A 135 -8.04 12.14 -9.86
N PHE A 136 -7.56 12.51 -8.67
CA PHE A 136 -8.20 12.20 -7.39
C PHE A 136 -9.21 13.27 -6.96
N LEU A 137 -9.09 14.49 -7.52
CA LEU A 137 -9.95 15.64 -7.22
C LEU A 137 -11.14 15.79 -8.17
N ARG A 138 -11.25 14.92 -9.17
CA ARG A 138 -12.30 14.95 -10.19
C ARG A 138 -13.00 13.58 -10.28
N PRO A 139 -14.24 13.53 -10.79
CA PRO A 139 -14.91 12.26 -11.04
C PRO A 139 -14.06 11.34 -11.92
N ASN A 140 -13.79 10.12 -11.47
CA ASN A 140 -13.13 9.13 -12.31
C ASN A 140 -14.14 8.62 -13.36
N ALA A 141 -13.80 8.79 -14.64
CA ALA A 141 -14.67 8.45 -15.77
C ALA A 141 -15.07 6.96 -15.80
N GLN A 142 -14.18 6.04 -15.40
CA GLN A 142 -14.47 4.60 -15.38
C GLN A 142 -15.57 4.24 -14.37
N TYR A 143 -15.61 4.95 -13.23
CA TYR A 143 -16.56 4.66 -12.16
C TYR A 143 -17.80 5.55 -12.21
N GLN A 144 -17.78 6.63 -12.99
CA GLN A 144 -18.82 7.65 -12.98
C GLN A 144 -20.21 7.07 -13.28
N ALA A 145 -20.34 6.26 -14.34
CA ALA A 145 -21.63 5.69 -14.73
C ALA A 145 -22.21 4.73 -13.68
N LEU A 146 -21.37 3.88 -13.06
CA LEU A 146 -21.83 2.97 -12.00
C LEU A 146 -22.14 3.73 -10.70
N SER A 147 -21.38 4.78 -10.40
CA SER A 147 -21.55 5.57 -9.17
C SER A 147 -22.92 6.22 -9.05
N THR A 148 -23.60 6.55 -10.17
CA THR A 148 -24.93 7.16 -10.15
C THR A 148 -26.03 6.19 -9.72
N GLN A 149 -25.76 4.88 -9.80
CA GLN A 149 -26.69 3.83 -9.35
C GLN A 149 -26.60 3.60 -7.83
N ILE A 150 -25.58 4.16 -7.18
CA ILE A 150 -25.30 3.97 -5.75
C ILE A 150 -25.95 5.11 -4.96
N THR A 151 -27.04 4.79 -4.27
CA THR A 151 -27.82 5.79 -3.53
C THR A 151 -27.21 6.08 -2.16
N PRO A 152 -27.45 7.28 -1.58
CA PRO A 152 -27.06 7.56 -0.19
C PRO A 152 -27.64 6.56 0.83
N ALA A 153 -28.86 6.06 0.60
CA ALA A 153 -29.47 5.05 1.45
C ALA A 153 -28.69 3.73 1.42
N LEU A 154 -28.23 3.29 0.24
CA LEU A 154 -27.37 2.13 0.10
C LEU A 154 -26.03 2.35 0.81
N LEU A 155 -25.38 3.51 0.62
CA LEU A 155 -24.11 3.82 1.29
C LEU A 155 -24.24 3.77 2.82
N ASN A 156 -25.32 4.31 3.38
CA ASN A 156 -25.58 4.28 4.82
C ASN A 156 -25.77 2.85 5.37
N GLN A 157 -26.16 1.88 4.54
CA GLN A 157 -26.25 0.47 4.93
C GLN A 157 -24.90 -0.24 4.86
N LEU A 158 -24.01 0.21 3.97
CA LEU A 158 -22.68 -0.38 3.77
C LEU A 158 -21.65 0.14 4.79
N ILE A 159 -21.74 1.42 5.16
CA ILE A 159 -20.89 2.04 6.18
C ILE A 159 -21.31 1.55 7.56
N GLN A 160 -20.33 1.05 8.32
CA GLN A 160 -20.52 0.47 9.63
C GLN A 160 -20.40 1.53 10.73
N PRO A 161 -21.04 1.33 11.91
CA PRO A 161 -20.93 2.27 13.02
C PRO A 161 -19.57 2.19 13.74
N ASN A 162 -18.82 1.10 13.56
CA ASN A 162 -17.54 0.86 14.23
C ASN A 162 -16.42 0.70 13.19
N PRO A 163 -15.18 1.10 13.53
CA PRO A 163 -14.02 0.84 12.68
C PRO A 163 -13.84 -0.64 12.35
N LEU A 164 -13.29 -0.89 11.16
CA LEU A 164 -13.03 -2.22 10.62
C LEU A 164 -11.69 -2.23 9.89
N THR A 165 -11.10 -3.41 9.77
CA THR A 165 -9.82 -3.63 9.06
C THR A 165 -9.96 -4.55 7.84
N PHE A 166 -11.19 -4.97 7.54
CA PHE A 166 -11.54 -5.88 6.46
C PHE A 166 -12.78 -5.38 5.72
N GLY A 167 -12.66 -5.18 4.41
CA GLY A 167 -13.75 -4.76 3.55
C GLY A 167 -13.88 -5.63 2.31
N SER A 168 -14.90 -6.50 2.25
CA SER A 168 -15.11 -7.35 1.08
C SER A 168 -15.48 -6.53 -0.16
N LEU A 169 -15.19 -7.08 -1.35
CA LEU A 169 -15.60 -6.48 -2.61
C LEU A 169 -17.12 -6.29 -2.69
N GLN A 170 -17.90 -7.19 -2.11
CA GLN A 170 -19.36 -7.14 -2.17
C GLN A 170 -19.93 -5.97 -1.36
N THR A 171 -19.36 -5.69 -0.18
CA THR A 171 -19.91 -4.69 0.75
C THR A 171 -19.24 -3.34 0.63
N ARG A 172 -17.96 -3.26 0.27
CA ARG A 172 -17.19 -2.01 0.34
C ARG A 172 -16.72 -1.46 -1.00
N TYR A 173 -16.57 -2.30 -2.03
CA TYR A 173 -16.24 -1.79 -3.37
C TYR A 173 -17.29 -0.81 -3.92
N PRO A 174 -18.62 -0.95 -3.66
CA PRO A 174 -19.58 0.08 -4.05
C PRO A 174 -19.31 1.45 -3.42
N ILE A 175 -18.82 1.49 -2.17
CA ILE A 175 -18.41 2.75 -1.52
C ILE A 175 -17.24 3.36 -2.32
N TYR A 176 -16.24 2.55 -2.67
CA TYR A 176 -15.09 3.00 -3.46
C TYR A 176 -15.49 3.55 -4.84
N LEU A 177 -16.32 2.81 -5.58
CA LEU A 177 -16.87 3.23 -6.87
C LEU A 177 -17.60 4.56 -6.75
N TYR A 178 -18.42 4.71 -5.71
CA TYR A 178 -19.15 5.95 -5.45
C TYR A 178 -18.19 7.12 -5.22
N VAL A 179 -17.24 6.98 -4.28
CA VAL A 179 -16.39 8.10 -3.89
C VAL A 179 -15.43 8.52 -4.99
N ARG A 180 -14.95 7.59 -5.82
CA ARG A 180 -14.12 7.92 -6.99
C ARG A 180 -14.96 8.48 -8.15
N GLY A 181 -16.11 7.87 -8.44
CA GLY A 181 -17.01 8.31 -9.51
C GLY A 181 -17.69 9.67 -9.23
N GLN A 182 -17.73 10.12 -7.98
CA GLN A 182 -18.35 11.39 -7.56
C GLN A 182 -17.35 12.41 -7.00
N ALA A 183 -16.04 12.16 -7.09
CA ALA A 183 -14.99 13.03 -6.53
C ALA A 183 -15.12 13.30 -5.01
N LYS A 184 -15.58 12.31 -4.25
CA LYS A 184 -15.77 12.36 -2.79
C LYS A 184 -14.74 11.54 -2.00
N TRP A 185 -13.71 11.02 -2.67
CA TRP A 185 -12.73 10.15 -2.02
C TRP A 185 -12.00 10.84 -0.87
N LEU A 186 -11.49 12.06 -1.08
CA LEU A 186 -10.83 12.83 -0.02
C LEU A 186 -11.75 13.14 1.17
N SER A 187 -13.02 13.47 0.93
CA SER A 187 -13.95 13.77 2.04
C SER A 187 -14.30 12.52 2.85
N TYR A 188 -14.38 11.35 2.21
CA TYR A 188 -14.56 10.06 2.89
C TYR A 188 -13.32 9.63 3.68
N LEU A 189 -12.14 10.09 3.27
CA LEU A 189 -10.91 9.94 4.04
C LEU A 189 -10.78 10.95 5.20
N GLY A 190 -11.73 11.89 5.35
CA GLY A 190 -11.66 12.96 6.35
C GLY A 190 -10.71 14.10 5.97
N ILE A 191 -10.17 14.12 4.74
CA ILE A 191 -9.23 15.14 4.27
C ILE A 191 -9.97 16.44 3.99
N GLN A 192 -9.73 17.45 4.81
CA GLN A 192 -10.35 18.78 4.67
C GLN A 192 -9.72 19.63 3.56
N SER A 193 -8.40 19.50 3.38
CA SER A 193 -7.65 20.21 2.34
C SER A 193 -6.77 19.23 1.58
N SER A 194 -6.95 19.15 0.27
CA SER A 194 -6.15 18.28 -0.58
C SER A 194 -4.67 18.66 -0.57
N THR A 195 -4.33 19.93 -0.33
CA THR A 195 -2.95 20.44 -0.28
C THR A 195 -2.25 20.26 1.07
N ALA A 196 -2.92 19.64 2.06
CA ALA A 196 -2.33 19.42 3.38
C ALA A 196 -1.04 18.59 3.26
N SER A 197 0.09 19.13 3.72
CA SER A 197 1.41 18.49 3.58
C SER A 197 1.51 17.13 4.27
N ALA A 198 0.65 16.86 5.27
CA ALA A 198 0.56 15.57 5.95
C ALA A 198 0.32 14.39 4.97
N TYR A 199 -0.38 14.63 3.85
CA TYR A 199 -0.77 13.60 2.88
C TYR A 199 -0.09 13.75 1.51
N ASN A 200 0.88 14.66 1.41
CA ASN A 200 1.56 14.98 0.16
C ASN A 200 3.06 15.04 0.43
N ILE A 201 3.77 13.96 0.12
CA ILE A 201 5.22 13.86 0.31
C ILE A 201 5.88 14.78 -0.71
N SER A 202 6.68 15.73 -0.23
CA SER A 202 7.30 16.71 -1.11
C SER A 202 8.46 16.09 -1.92
N PRO A 203 8.83 16.66 -3.08
CA PRO A 203 10.02 16.24 -3.82
C PRO A 203 11.31 16.28 -2.98
N LYS A 204 11.40 17.20 -2.02
CA LYS A 204 12.54 17.30 -1.11
C LYS A 204 12.62 16.10 -0.17
N GLU A 205 11.48 15.65 0.35
CA GLU A 205 11.40 14.46 1.20
C GLU A 205 11.69 13.20 0.38
N LEU A 206 11.10 13.05 -0.82
CA LEU A 206 11.35 11.89 -1.68
C LEU A 206 12.84 11.70 -2.04
N LYS A 207 13.62 12.77 -2.18
CA LYS A 207 15.08 12.66 -2.40
C LYS A 207 15.83 11.97 -1.26
N GLN A 208 15.24 11.88 -0.08
CA GLN A 208 15.82 11.24 1.10
C GLN A 208 15.28 9.82 1.30
N PHE A 209 14.39 9.34 0.43
CA PHE A 209 13.78 8.04 0.57
C PHE A 209 14.78 6.93 0.22
N PRO A 210 14.63 5.73 0.82
CA PRO A 210 15.51 4.60 0.54
C PRO A 210 15.30 4.07 -0.88
N PRO A 211 16.11 3.07 -1.28
CA PRO A 211 15.91 2.43 -2.57
C PRO A 211 14.48 1.94 -2.79
N THR A 212 13.90 2.29 -3.95
CA THR A 212 12.48 2.04 -4.24
C THR A 212 12.30 1.34 -5.58
N PHE A 213 11.67 0.16 -5.57
CA PHE A 213 11.27 -0.57 -6.76
C PHE A 213 9.79 -0.29 -7.06
N ILE A 214 9.52 0.14 -8.28
CA ILE A 214 8.22 0.65 -8.69
C ILE A 214 7.73 -0.18 -9.87
N VAL A 215 6.46 -0.58 -9.85
CA VAL A 215 5.82 -1.22 -11.01
C VAL A 215 4.50 -0.55 -11.29
N HIS A 216 4.27 -0.11 -12.53
CA HIS A 216 3.03 0.58 -12.89
C HIS A 216 2.67 0.38 -14.37
N CYS A 217 1.38 0.20 -14.64
CA CYS A 217 0.82 0.19 -15.99
C CYS A 217 0.67 1.62 -16.54
N LYS A 218 1.04 1.85 -17.81
CA LYS A 218 0.84 3.18 -18.45
C LYS A 218 -0.63 3.56 -18.59
N GLY A 219 -1.48 2.57 -18.85
CA GLY A 219 -2.92 2.75 -19.04
C GLY A 219 -3.74 2.53 -17.78
N ASP A 220 -3.12 2.67 -16.59
CA ASP A 220 -3.83 2.52 -15.32
C ASP A 220 -5.03 3.49 -15.23
N PRO A 221 -6.27 2.97 -15.13
CA PRO A 221 -7.46 3.81 -15.12
C PRO A 221 -7.77 4.40 -13.74
N ASP A 222 -7.09 3.96 -12.69
CA ASP A 222 -7.42 4.28 -11.31
C ASP A 222 -6.42 5.24 -10.68
N VAL A 223 -5.13 4.90 -10.73
CA VAL A 223 -4.02 5.75 -10.31
C VAL A 223 -3.26 6.19 -11.56
N PRO A 224 -3.06 7.49 -11.81
CA PRO A 224 -2.30 7.91 -12.98
C PRO A 224 -0.85 7.42 -12.90
N TYR A 225 -0.37 6.80 -13.98
CA TYR A 225 1.04 6.39 -14.14
C TYR A 225 2.05 7.51 -13.81
N SER A 226 1.66 8.78 -14.03
CA SER A 226 2.48 9.96 -13.69
C SER A 226 2.86 10.05 -12.21
N GLU A 227 2.13 9.38 -11.31
CA GLU A 227 2.47 9.35 -9.88
C GLU A 227 3.69 8.47 -9.62
N SER A 228 3.85 7.33 -10.30
CA SER A 228 5.08 6.54 -10.25
C SER A 228 6.23 7.24 -10.97
N GLU A 229 5.99 7.95 -12.07
CA GLU A 229 7.04 8.80 -12.68
C GLU A 229 7.51 9.89 -11.72
N ASN A 230 6.59 10.50 -10.96
CA ASN A 230 6.93 11.50 -9.96
C ASN A 230 7.82 10.93 -8.86
N ILE A 231 7.56 9.72 -8.38
CA ILE A 231 8.39 9.04 -7.37
C ILE A 231 9.75 8.70 -7.96
N TYR A 232 9.78 8.00 -9.10
CA TYR A 232 10.98 7.56 -9.81
C TYR A 232 11.97 8.71 -10.09
N ARG A 233 11.47 9.87 -10.51
CA ARG A 233 12.32 11.03 -10.82
C ARG A 233 12.93 11.70 -9.60
N GLN A 234 12.43 11.45 -8.40
CA GLN A 234 12.88 12.12 -7.17
C GLN A 234 13.75 11.22 -6.28
N ILE A 235 13.48 9.91 -6.24
CA ILE A 235 14.26 8.96 -5.44
C ILE A 235 15.53 8.56 -6.20
N GLU A 236 16.69 8.84 -5.63
CA GLU A 236 18.01 8.64 -6.25
C GLU A 236 18.25 7.17 -6.67
N HIS A 237 17.91 6.23 -5.79
CA HIS A 237 18.06 4.80 -6.03
C HIS A 237 16.71 4.14 -6.32
N SER A 238 16.13 4.41 -7.49
CA SER A 238 14.86 3.81 -7.87
C SER A 238 14.92 3.06 -9.19
N GLN A 239 14.06 2.05 -9.32
CA GLN A 239 13.82 1.30 -10.54
C GLN A 239 12.33 1.33 -10.84
N LEU A 240 11.96 1.67 -12.08
CA LEU A 240 10.56 1.72 -12.53
C LEU A 240 10.34 0.73 -13.66
N GLU A 241 9.62 -0.34 -13.37
CA GLU A 241 9.11 -1.28 -14.35
C GLU A 241 7.76 -0.80 -14.89
N THR A 242 7.72 -0.60 -16.20
CA THR A 242 6.55 -0.04 -16.87
C THR A 242 5.85 -1.09 -17.72
N LEU A 243 4.54 -1.23 -17.54
CA LEU A 243 3.73 -2.17 -18.31
C LEU A 243 2.83 -1.42 -19.31
N ASP A 244 2.88 -1.80 -20.58
CA ASP A 244 2.00 -1.28 -21.62
C ASP A 244 0.62 -1.98 -21.58
N LEU A 245 -0.10 -1.84 -20.46
CA LEU A 245 -1.41 -2.43 -20.19
C LEU A 245 -2.42 -1.36 -19.74
N GLU A 246 -3.70 -1.59 -20.02
CA GLU A 246 -4.84 -0.81 -19.52
C GLU A 246 -5.45 -1.46 -18.27
N GLN A 247 -4.63 -1.61 -17.23
CA GLN A 247 -5.00 -2.29 -15.99
C GLN A 247 -4.43 -1.54 -14.78
N HIS A 248 -5.12 -1.59 -13.65
CA HIS A 248 -4.59 -1.05 -12.39
C HIS A 248 -3.74 -2.11 -11.68
N ASP A 249 -4.37 -3.21 -11.31
CA ASP A 249 -3.78 -4.32 -10.55
C ASP A 249 -3.30 -5.44 -11.48
N PHE A 250 -2.18 -5.20 -12.16
CA PHE A 250 -1.57 -6.15 -13.11
C PHE A 250 -1.27 -7.53 -12.51
N ASP A 251 -1.17 -7.62 -11.18
CA ASP A 251 -0.87 -8.80 -10.39
C ASP A 251 -2.10 -9.36 -9.66
N ARG A 252 -3.33 -8.96 -10.06
CA ARG A 252 -4.54 -9.63 -9.57
C ARG A 252 -4.51 -11.12 -9.89
N ASP A 253 -4.14 -11.45 -11.13
CA ASP A 253 -3.98 -12.81 -11.61
C ASP A 253 -2.49 -13.16 -11.71
N VAL A 254 -2.16 -14.38 -11.28
CA VAL A 254 -0.77 -14.89 -11.35
C VAL A 254 -0.41 -15.22 -12.80
N THR A 255 0.35 -14.32 -13.42
CA THR A 255 0.87 -14.47 -14.78
C THR A 255 2.40 -14.63 -14.79
N PRO A 256 3.01 -15.17 -15.87
CA PRO A 256 4.47 -15.22 -16.01
C PRO A 256 5.14 -13.84 -15.87
N THR A 257 4.49 -12.79 -16.40
CA THR A 257 4.96 -11.40 -16.26
C THR A 257 4.96 -10.96 -14.81
N SER A 258 3.84 -11.14 -14.09
CA SER A 258 3.77 -10.80 -12.66
C SER A 258 4.83 -11.55 -11.84
N ILE A 259 5.01 -12.86 -12.08
CA ILE A 259 6.03 -13.67 -11.39
C ILE A 259 7.43 -13.13 -11.65
N SER A 260 7.75 -12.72 -12.88
CA SER A 260 9.02 -12.10 -13.22
C SER A 260 9.25 -10.81 -12.44
N LEU A 261 8.24 -9.94 -12.34
CA LEU A 261 8.31 -8.68 -11.62
C LEU A 261 8.52 -8.87 -10.12
N TYR A 262 7.83 -9.83 -9.49
CA TYR A 262 8.06 -10.16 -8.07
C TYR A 262 9.49 -10.69 -7.83
N LYS A 263 10.04 -11.49 -8.76
CA LYS A 263 11.45 -11.93 -8.67
C LYS A 263 12.43 -10.77 -8.81
N GLN A 264 12.16 -9.84 -9.72
CA GLN A 264 12.96 -8.63 -9.89
C GLN A 264 12.91 -7.73 -8.65
N ALA A 265 11.73 -7.57 -8.04
CA ALA A 265 11.57 -6.85 -6.79
C ALA A 265 12.45 -7.44 -5.67
N VAL A 266 12.42 -8.77 -5.48
CA VAL A 266 13.30 -9.47 -4.52
C VAL A 266 14.77 -9.26 -4.84
N GLN A 267 15.16 -9.33 -6.12
CA GLN A 267 16.54 -9.08 -6.54
C GLN A 267 16.98 -7.64 -6.26
N PHE A 268 16.11 -6.66 -6.52
CA PHE A 268 16.35 -5.25 -6.24
C PHE A 268 16.60 -5.01 -4.74
N LEU A 269 15.76 -5.60 -3.86
CA LEU A 269 15.95 -5.48 -2.41
C LEU A 269 17.32 -6.02 -1.98
N LYS A 270 17.71 -7.20 -2.48
CA LYS A 270 19.03 -7.81 -2.17
C LYS A 270 20.21 -6.94 -2.62
N GLN A 271 20.11 -6.34 -3.80
CA GLN A 271 21.16 -5.45 -4.32
C GLN A 271 21.26 -4.15 -3.53
N SER A 272 20.12 -3.63 -3.08
CA SER A 272 20.02 -2.40 -2.31
C SER A 272 20.61 -2.55 -0.90
N SER A 273 20.44 -3.70 -0.24
CA SER A 273 21.06 -3.98 1.07
C SER A 273 22.58 -3.86 1.05
N ASN A 274 23.21 -4.27 -0.06
CA ASN A 274 24.67 -4.23 -0.20
C ASN A 274 25.22 -2.80 -0.36
N LEU A 275 24.40 -1.86 -0.85
CA LEU A 275 24.77 -0.45 -0.98
C LEU A 275 24.79 0.26 0.39
N VAL A 276 23.94 -0.18 1.33
CA VAL A 276 23.85 0.41 2.68
C VAL A 276 24.96 -0.12 3.60
N GLN A 277 25.42 -1.36 3.42
CA GLN A 277 26.50 -1.95 4.24
C GLN A 277 27.93 -1.61 3.76
N GLY A 278 28.08 -1.04 2.56
CA GLY A 278 29.39 -0.74 1.95
C GLY A 278 29.82 0.73 2.02
N GLY A 279 29.07 1.58 2.74
CA GLY A 279 29.32 3.02 2.88
C GLY A 279 30.01 3.41 4.18
#